data_AF-A0A090L6H2-F1
#
_entry.id   AF-A0A090L6H2-F1
#
_cell.length_a   1.000
_cell.length_b   1.000
_cell.length_c   1.000
_cell.angle_alpha   90.00
_cell.angle_beta   90.00
_cell.angle_gamma   90.00
#
_symmetry.space_group_name_H-M   'P 1'
#
loop_
_entity.id
_entity.type
_entity.pdbx_description
1 polymer ?
#
loop_
_entity_poly.entity_id
_entity_poly.type
_entity_poly.pdbx_seq_one_letter_code
_entity_poly.pdbx_strand_id
1 'polypeptide(L)'
;MKFYFIITISFFISILSQISLGDGDVFSCTACVIGISSVISSVQNNPKTLTELGSQMSESCDSLPSKQDRLGCREIFSNHMNELFNAFVEQPEVSPESLCKQINYC
;
A
#
# COMPACT_ATOMS: atom_id res chain seq x y z
N MET A 1 -54.02 -10.31 9.84
CA MET A 1 -53.28 -9.69 8.71
C MET A 1 -52.15 -8.76 9.15
N LYS A 2 -52.30 -7.93 10.21
CA LYS A 2 -51.22 -7.03 10.68
C LYS A 2 -49.96 -7.72 11.25
N PHE A 3 -50.09 -8.90 11.87
CA PHE A 3 -48.95 -9.63 12.46
C PHE A 3 -48.02 -10.29 11.43
N TYR A 4 -48.57 -10.85 10.34
CA TYR A 4 -47.78 -11.44 9.27
C TYR A 4 -46.90 -10.41 8.54
N PHE A 5 -47.41 -9.18 8.39
CA PHE A 5 -46.70 -8.07 7.75
C PHE A 5 -45.46 -7.63 8.54
N ILE A 6 -45.54 -7.65 9.88
CA ILE A 6 -44.43 -7.30 10.76
C ILE A 6 -43.34 -8.39 10.69
N ILE A 7 -43.73 -9.66 10.71
CA ILE A 7 -42.80 -10.79 10.62
C ILE A 7 -42.04 -10.78 9.29
N THR A 8 -42.72 -10.49 8.18
CA THR A 8 -42.07 -10.40 6.86
C THR A 8 -41.08 -9.24 6.77
N ILE A 9 -41.39 -8.09 7.37
CA ILE A 9 -40.48 -6.93 7.37
C ILE A 9 -39.25 -7.19 8.24
N SER A 10 -39.41 -7.79 9.42
CA SER A 10 -38.29 -8.16 10.29
C SER A 10 -37.36 -9.20 9.66
N PHE A 11 -37.91 -10.13 8.87
CA PHE A 11 -37.12 -11.10 8.11
C PHE A 11 -36.32 -10.43 6.98
N PHE A 12 -36.90 -9.46 6.28
CA PHE A 12 -36.21 -8.67 5.24
C PHE A 12 -35.09 -7.78 5.80
N ILE A 13 -35.28 -7.18 6.98
CA ILE A 13 -34.27 -6.32 7.63
C ILE A 13 -33.06 -7.15 8.11
N SER A 14 -33.29 -8.40 8.54
CA SER A 14 -32.22 -9.31 8.99
C SER A 14 -31.35 -9.83 7.83
N ILE A 15 -31.86 -9.82 6.59
CA ILE A 15 -31.10 -10.20 5.39
C ILE A 15 -30.16 -9.07 4.94
N LEU A 16 -30.53 -7.80 5.17
CA LEU A 16 -29.69 -6.64 4.84
C LEU A 16 -28.57 -6.39 5.85
N SER A 17 -28.59 -7.03 7.02
CA SER A 17 -27.54 -6.89 8.05
C SER A 17 -26.27 -7.69 7.73
N GLN A 18 -26.27 -8.45 6.64
CA GLN A 18 -25.16 -9.31 6.22
C GLN A 18 -24.21 -8.64 5.22
N ILE A 19 -24.32 -7.33 4.99
CA ILE A 19 -23.24 -6.58 4.32
C ILE A 19 -22.11 -6.43 5.34
N SER A 20 -21.44 -7.56 5.59
CA SER A 20 -20.14 -7.62 6.22
C SER A 20 -19.20 -6.80 5.34
N LEU A 21 -18.75 -5.66 5.85
CA LEU A 21 -17.58 -4.93 5.35
C LEU A 21 -16.34 -5.77 5.67
N GLY A 22 -16.21 -6.91 4.99
CA GLY A 22 -15.25 -7.95 5.32
C GLY A 22 -15.24 -9.03 4.25
N ASP A 23 -15.10 -8.61 3.00
CA ASP A 23 -14.56 -9.40 1.89
C ASP A 23 -14.08 -8.37 0.86
N GLY A 24 -12.80 -8.44 0.47
CA GLY A 24 -12.27 -7.60 -0.59
C GLY A 24 -13.06 -7.86 -1.87
N ASP A 25 -13.98 -6.97 -2.20
CA ASP A 25 -14.77 -7.05 -3.42
C ASP A 25 -13.79 -7.17 -4.60
N VAL A 26 -14.06 -8.01 -5.60
CA VAL A 26 -13.13 -8.23 -6.72
C VAL A 26 -12.76 -6.91 -7.41
N PHE A 27 -13.68 -5.95 -7.35
CA PHE A 27 -13.48 -4.58 -7.80
C PHE A 27 -12.50 -3.79 -6.91
N SER A 28 -12.52 -3.94 -5.58
CA SER A 28 -11.55 -3.32 -4.67
C SER A 28 -10.14 -3.89 -4.83
N CYS A 29 -10.03 -5.20 -5.05
CA CYS A 29 -8.73 -5.86 -5.24
C CYS A 29 -8.08 -5.42 -6.55
N THR A 30 -8.85 -5.43 -7.65
CA THR A 30 -8.36 -4.98 -8.96
C THR A 30 -7.93 -3.52 -8.95
N ALA A 31 -8.74 -2.63 -8.36
CA ALA A 31 -8.42 -1.21 -8.26
C ALA A 31 -7.16 -0.97 -7.43
N CYS A 32 -6.99 -1.71 -6.32
CA CYS A 32 -5.80 -1.62 -5.49
C CYS A 32 -4.54 -2.04 -6.27
N VAL A 33 -4.57 -3.21 -6.92
CA VAL A 33 -3.42 -3.73 -7.68
C VAL A 33 -3.02 -2.78 -8.80
N ILE A 34 -3.98 -2.25 -9.56
CA ILE A 34 -3.73 -1.25 -10.61
C ILE A 34 -3.13 0.03 -10.01
N GLY A 35 -3.70 0.51 -8.89
CA GLY A 35 -3.24 1.71 -8.21
C GLY A 35 -1.78 1.60 -7.76
N ILE A 36 -1.43 0.53 -7.04
CA ILE A 36 -0.05 0.28 -6.59
C ILE A 36 0.89 0.12 -7.79
N SER A 37 0.49 -0.63 -8.82
CA SER A 37 1.31 -0.80 -10.03
C SER A 37 1.58 0.53 -10.73
N SER A 38 0.57 1.42 -10.77
CA SER A 38 0.70 2.77 -11.31
C SER A 38 1.63 3.65 -10.48
N VAL A 39 1.58 3.56 -9.14
CA VAL A 39 2.50 4.27 -8.25
C VAL A 39 3.95 3.82 -8.51
N ILE A 40 4.20 2.51 -8.49
CA ILE A 40 5.53 1.94 -8.75
C ILE A 40 6.05 2.44 -10.11
N SER A 41 5.25 2.31 -11.16
CA SER A 41 5.60 2.76 -12.50
C SER A 41 5.86 4.27 -12.56
N SER A 42 5.05 5.09 -11.88
CA SER A 42 5.23 6.54 -11.85
C SER A 42 6.51 6.96 -11.12
N VAL A 43 6.92 6.22 -10.10
CA VAL A 43 8.16 6.49 -9.36
C VAL A 43 9.37 6.06 -10.20
N GLN A 44 9.37 4.85 -10.76
CA GLN A 44 10.49 4.33 -11.58
C GLN A 44 10.74 5.18 -12.83
N ASN A 45 9.67 5.67 -13.48
CA ASN A 45 9.78 6.46 -14.70
C ASN A 45 10.03 7.96 -14.43
N ASN A 46 10.19 8.37 -13.17
CA ASN A 46 10.44 9.76 -12.81
C ASN A 46 11.73 9.88 -11.97
N PRO A 47 12.88 10.10 -12.62
CA PRO A 47 14.17 10.24 -11.92
C PRO A 47 14.15 11.31 -10.83
N LYS A 48 13.42 12.41 -11.05
CA LYS A 48 13.30 13.49 -10.06
C LYS A 48 12.60 13.01 -8.79
N THR A 49 11.57 12.18 -8.92
CA THR A 49 10.86 11.61 -7.76
C THR A 49 11.78 10.70 -6.94
N LEU A 50 12.58 9.85 -7.58
CA LEU A 50 13.55 9.01 -6.88
C LEU A 50 14.66 9.81 -6.22
N THR A 51 15.18 10.85 -6.87
CA THR A 51 16.16 11.76 -6.26
C THR A 51 15.59 12.47 -5.04
N GLU A 52 14.37 12.99 -5.12
CA GLU A 52 13.71 13.67 -4.02
C GLU A 52 13.45 12.72 -2.84
N LEU A 53 12.95 11.52 -3.13
CA LEU A 53 12.75 10.47 -2.12
C LEU A 53 14.06 10.11 -1.42
N GLY A 54 15.14 9.92 -2.20
CA GLY A 54 16.47 9.64 -1.68
C GLY A 54 17.01 10.78 -0.82
N SER A 55 16.81 12.03 -1.24
CA SER A 55 17.18 13.21 -0.44
C SER A 55 16.46 13.22 0.91
N GLN A 56 15.14 13.04 0.91
CA GLN A 56 14.33 13.01 2.14
C GLN A 56 14.74 11.85 3.07
N MET A 57 14.98 10.66 2.53
CA MET A 57 15.46 9.53 3.33
C MET A 57 16.86 9.78 3.90
N SER A 58 17.73 10.45 3.16
CA SER A 58 19.09 10.78 3.62
C SER A 58 19.10 11.69 4.85
N GLU A 59 18.07 12.51 5.06
CA GLU A 59 17.95 13.35 6.26
C GLU A 59 17.73 12.50 7.51
N SER A 60 17.00 11.38 7.38
CA SER A 60 16.77 10.46 8.50
C SER A 60 18.07 9.83 9.02
N CYS A 61 19.11 9.78 8.19
CA CYS A 61 20.43 9.30 8.59
C CYS A 61 21.04 10.12 9.72
N ASP A 62 20.69 11.41 9.87
CA ASP A 62 21.30 12.27 10.91
C ASP A 62 21.00 11.81 12.34
N SER A 63 19.98 10.99 12.52
CA SER A 63 19.66 10.33 13.79
C SER A 63 20.69 9.27 14.21
N LEU A 64 21.54 8.80 13.29
CA LEU A 64 22.54 7.77 13.59
C LEU A 64 23.66 8.33 14.46
N PRO A 65 24.06 7.64 15.54
CA PRO A 65 25.03 8.15 16.51
C PRO A 65 26.47 8.20 15.93
N SER A 66 26.81 7.27 15.04
CA SER A 66 28.13 7.17 14.41
C SER A 66 28.25 8.14 13.24
N LYS A 67 29.34 8.92 13.19
CA LYS A 67 29.65 9.76 12.02
C LYS A 67 29.82 8.94 10.75
N GLN A 68 30.43 7.76 10.85
CA GLN A 68 30.68 6.90 9.70
C GLN A 68 29.37 6.30 9.16
N ASP A 69 28.48 5.90 10.06
CA ASP A 69 27.18 5.33 9.68
C ASP A 69 26.29 6.40 9.04
N ARG A 70 26.34 7.65 9.54
CA ARG A 70 25.67 8.79 8.89
C ARG A 70 26.12 8.98 7.45
N LEU A 71 27.44 8.97 7.20
CA LEU A 71 27.98 9.13 5.86
C LEU A 71 27.59 7.98 4.94
N GLY A 72 27.71 6.73 5.41
CA GLY A 72 27.32 5.56 4.63
C GLY A 72 25.82 5.51 4.34
N CYS A 73 24.97 5.82 5.32
CA CYS A 73 23.52 5.90 5.15
C CYS A 73 23.14 6.97 4.12
N ARG A 74 23.74 8.16 4.21
CA ARG A 74 23.50 9.24 3.25
C ARG A 74 23.92 8.86 1.85
N GLU A 75 25.07 8.19 1.70
CA GLU A 75 25.54 7.69 0.40
C GLU A 75 24.51 6.76 -0.25
N ILE A 76 23.97 5.81 0.51
CA ILE A 76 22.95 4.85 0.03
C ILE A 76 21.71 5.61 -0.47
N PHE A 77 21.14 6.48 0.35
CA PHE A 77 19.89 7.15 -0.03
C PHE A 77 20.09 8.28 -1.06
N SER A 78 21.22 8.97 -1.08
CA SER A 78 21.46 10.05 -2.06
C SER A 78 21.86 9.52 -3.43
N ASN A 79 22.67 8.46 -3.50
CA ASN A 79 23.28 8.00 -4.75
C ASN A 79 22.74 6.66 -5.24
N HIS A 80 22.23 5.81 -4.34
CA HIS A 80 21.77 4.46 -4.67
C HIS A 80 20.24 4.28 -4.52
N MET A 81 19.46 5.36 -4.39
CA MET A 81 18.00 5.26 -4.19
C MET A 81 17.30 4.53 -5.34
N ASN A 82 17.73 4.74 -6.59
CA ASN A 82 17.15 4.04 -7.73
C ASN A 82 17.36 2.52 -7.61
N GLU A 83 18.59 2.09 -7.32
CA GLU A 83 18.94 0.68 -7.12
C GLU A 83 18.18 0.09 -5.93
N LEU A 84 18.11 0.84 -4.82
CA LEU A 84 17.38 0.45 -3.63
C LEU A 84 15.87 0.30 -3.90
N PHE A 85 15.26 1.25 -4.60
CA PHE A 85 13.84 1.19 -4.93
C PHE A 85 13.52 0.02 -5.86
N ASN A 86 14.38 -0.23 -6.85
CA ASN A 86 14.21 -1.38 -7.76
C ASN A 86 14.35 -2.71 -7.00
N ALA A 87 15.37 -2.85 -6.15
CA ALA A 87 15.53 -4.04 -5.31
C ALA A 87 14.36 -4.23 -4.33
N PHE A 88 13.78 -3.13 -3.85
CA PHE A 88 12.59 -3.16 -3.00
C PHE A 88 11.38 -3.69 -3.78
N VAL A 89 11.01 -3.10 -4.91
CA VAL A 89 9.81 -3.49 -5.66
C VAL A 89 9.91 -4.88 -6.31
N GLU A 90 11.12 -5.43 -6.44
CA GLU A 90 11.35 -6.81 -6.87
C GLU A 90 11.09 -7.85 -5.76
N GLN A 91 10.94 -7.44 -4.49
CA GLN A 91 10.62 -8.38 -3.41
C GLN A 91 9.17 -8.89 -3.55
N PRO A 92 8.93 -10.21 -3.46
CA PRO A 92 7.60 -10.78 -3.63
C PRO A 92 6.62 -10.32 -2.53
N GLU A 93 7.11 -9.99 -1.33
CA GLU A 93 6.31 -9.50 -0.21
C GLU A 93 5.73 -8.10 -0.45
N VAL A 94 6.36 -7.30 -1.33
CA VAL A 94 5.89 -5.96 -1.67
C VAL A 94 5.32 -5.86 -3.08
N SER A 95 5.03 -7.01 -3.70
CA SER A 95 4.29 -7.04 -4.95
C SER A 95 2.93 -6.34 -4.78
N PRO A 96 2.37 -5.72 -5.83
CA PRO A 96 1.06 -5.07 -5.75
C PRO A 96 -0.03 -5.98 -5.14
N GLU A 97 -0.04 -7.26 -5.50
CA GLU A 97 -1.01 -8.22 -4.96
C GLU A 97 -0.77 -8.50 -3.47
N SER A 98 0.48 -8.73 -3.07
CA SER A 98 0.85 -8.97 -1.67
C SER A 98 0.49 -7.77 -0.79
N LEU A 99 0.76 -6.55 -1.25
CA LEU A 99 0.40 -5.33 -0.53
C LEU A 99 -1.11 -5.17 -0.40
N CYS A 100 -1.86 -5.37 -1.49
CA CYS A 100 -3.32 -5.27 -1.46
C CYS A 100 -3.97 -6.30 -0.53
N LYS A 101 -3.41 -7.52 -0.45
CA LYS A 101 -3.78 -8.54 0.54
C LYS A 101 -3.49 -8.07 1.98
N GLN A 102 -2.32 -7.47 2.20
CA GLN A 102 -1.93 -7.00 3.52
C GLN A 102 -2.86 -5.91 4.08
N ILE A 103 -3.40 -5.05 3.20
CA ILE A 103 -4.33 -3.99 3.58
C ILE A 103 -5.82 -4.39 3.47
N ASN A 104 -6.14 -5.67 3.24
CA ASN A 104 -7.49 -6.22 3.11
C ASN A 104 -8.33 -5.62 1.96
N TYR A 105 -7.67 -5.19 0.88
CA TYR A 105 -8.34 -4.83 -0.38
C TYR A 105 -8.41 -6.02 -1.35
N CYS A 106 -7.52 -6.99 -1.14
CA CYS A 106 -7.56 -8.38 -1.53
C CYS A 106 -7.37 -9.21 -0.24
#